data_AF-A0AA95H5J9-F1
#
_entry.id   AF-A0AA95H5J9-F1
#
_cell.length_a   1.000
_cell.length_b   1.000
_cell.length_c   1.000
_cell.angle_alpha   90.00
_cell.angle_beta   90.00
_cell.angle_gamma   90.00
#
_symmetry.space_group_name_H-M   'P 1'
#
loop_
_entity.id
_entity.type
_entity.pdbx_description
1 polymer ?
#
loop_
_entity_poly.entity_id
_entity_poly.type
_entity_poly.pdbx_seq_one_letter_code
_entity_poly.pdbx_strand_id
1 'polypeptide(L)'
;MATAAQRKAVAEKVTEEQTEGTTTLDSDVTKPSVTAPGDGPADTTDPTEQAVSVPPQPDEEALKVGTVNAVQPAPEQPKPSTRSKAKARTEEYEATKPDGEVVTVIRNIDTGETKIKE
;
A
#
# COMPACT_ATOMS: atom_id res chain seq x y z
N MET A 1 -8.00 46.88 6.72
CA MET A 1 -8.87 46.00 7.53
C MET A 1 -9.74 45.19 6.58
N ALA A 2 -9.42 43.91 6.38
CA ALA A 2 -10.20 43.03 5.51
C ALA A 2 -11.45 42.53 6.25
N THR A 3 -12.60 42.59 5.58
CA THR A 3 -13.94 42.27 6.10
C THR A 3 -14.09 40.80 6.50
N ALA A 4 -14.93 40.51 7.49
CA ALA A 4 -15.20 39.17 8.06
C ALA A 4 -15.63 38.10 7.03
N ALA A 5 -16.07 38.50 5.83
CA ALA A 5 -16.35 37.59 4.72
C ALA A 5 -15.09 36.91 4.13
N GLN A 6 -13.92 37.57 4.18
CA GLN A 6 -12.66 37.04 3.64
C GLN A 6 -11.93 36.09 4.58
N ARG A 7 -12.37 35.95 5.84
CA ARG A 7 -11.88 34.89 6.74
C ARG A 7 -12.66 33.58 6.60
N LYS A 8 -13.86 33.62 6.00
CA LYS A 8 -14.66 32.42 5.76
C LYS A 8 -14.13 31.59 4.57
N ALA A 9 -13.50 32.23 3.58
CA ALA A 9 -12.85 31.54 2.46
C ALA A 9 -11.50 30.89 2.80
N VAL A 10 -10.94 31.13 4.00
CA VAL A 10 -9.72 30.45 4.47
C VAL A 10 -10.06 29.30 5.43
N ALA A 11 -11.26 29.33 6.04
CA ALA A 11 -11.74 28.30 6.95
C ALA A 11 -12.50 27.16 6.25
N GLU A 12 -12.74 27.25 4.94
CA GLU A 12 -13.22 26.14 4.09
C GLU A 12 -12.05 25.43 3.39
N LYS A 13 -10.83 25.63 3.92
CA LYS A 13 -9.60 24.95 3.49
C LYS A 13 -9.07 23.98 4.55
N VAL A 14 -9.87 23.69 5.58
CA VAL A 14 -9.48 22.88 6.75
C VAL A 14 -10.64 22.00 7.20
N THR A 15 -11.12 21.14 6.31
CA THR A 15 -11.89 19.92 6.65
C THR A 15 -11.88 19.01 5.42
N GLU A 16 -10.70 18.74 4.87
CA GLU A 16 -10.48 17.42 4.28
C GLU A 16 -10.11 16.55 5.47
N GLU A 17 -11.13 15.97 6.11
CA GLU A 17 -10.94 14.72 6.81
C GLU A 17 -10.10 13.84 5.87
N GLN A 18 -8.95 13.39 6.37
CA GLN A 18 -8.20 12.30 5.78
C GLN A 18 -9.11 11.06 5.74
N THR A 19 -10.03 11.01 4.78
CA THR A 19 -10.34 9.75 4.13
C THR A 19 -9.01 9.31 3.57
N GLU A 20 -8.45 8.23 4.10
CA GLU A 20 -7.31 7.54 3.49
C GLU A 20 -7.65 7.39 2.01
N GLY A 21 -7.07 8.27 1.18
CA GLY A 21 -7.44 8.41 -0.21
C GLY A 21 -7.11 7.09 -0.87
N THR A 22 -8.13 6.31 -1.21
CA THR A 22 -7.90 5.07 -1.94
C THR A 22 -7.48 5.47 -3.34
N THR A 23 -6.18 5.40 -3.62
CA THR A 23 -5.63 5.58 -4.96
C THR A 23 -5.56 4.22 -5.64
N THR A 24 -6.11 4.14 -6.85
CA THR A 24 -6.14 2.96 -7.73
C THR A 24 -5.57 3.30 -9.09
N LEU A 25 -5.07 2.31 -9.83
CA LEU A 25 -4.51 2.55 -11.16
C LEU A 25 -5.59 2.87 -12.19
N ASP A 26 -5.29 3.80 -13.09
CA ASP A 26 -6.17 4.09 -14.22
C ASP A 26 -6.00 3.03 -15.32
N SER A 27 -7.12 2.65 -15.93
CA SER A 27 -7.16 1.71 -17.05
C SER A 27 -7.09 2.39 -18.41
N ASP A 28 -7.34 3.71 -18.47
CA ASP A 28 -7.28 4.48 -19.71
C ASP A 28 -5.87 5.03 -19.93
N VAL A 29 -5.24 4.60 -21.02
CA VAL A 29 -3.88 4.97 -21.43
C VAL A 29 -3.90 6.08 -22.49
N THR A 30 -5.10 6.55 -22.84
CA THR A 30 -5.30 7.60 -23.85
C THR A 30 -5.39 8.99 -23.24
N LYS A 31 -5.77 9.08 -21.96
CA LYS A 31 -5.93 10.31 -21.20
C LYS A 31 -4.74 10.59 -20.27
N PRO A 32 -4.66 11.81 -19.72
CA PRO A 32 -3.80 12.09 -18.56
C PRO A 32 -4.14 11.18 -17.39
N SER A 33 -3.12 10.78 -16.62
CA SER A 33 -3.34 10.01 -15.39
C SER A 33 -4.08 10.85 -14.33
N VAL A 34 -5.09 10.27 -13.70
CA VAL A 34 -5.87 10.90 -12.63
C VAL A 34 -5.52 10.24 -11.29
N THR A 35 -4.40 10.66 -10.71
CA THR A 35 -3.98 10.24 -9.36
C THR A 35 -4.15 11.38 -8.35
N ALA A 36 -4.20 11.04 -7.07
CA ALA A 36 -4.26 12.03 -6.00
C ALA A 36 -3.02 12.96 -6.03
N PRO A 37 -3.12 14.22 -5.58
CA PRO A 37 -1.96 15.10 -5.53
C PRO A 37 -0.81 14.51 -4.70
N GLY A 38 0.33 14.30 -5.34
CA GLY A 38 1.51 13.69 -4.71
C GLY A 38 1.71 12.21 -5.05
N ASP A 39 0.69 11.53 -5.57
CA ASP A 39 0.78 10.16 -6.08
C ASP A 39 1.17 10.16 -7.56
N GLY A 40 2.17 9.35 -7.89
CA GLY A 40 2.56 9.05 -9.26
C GLY A 40 1.58 8.10 -9.95
N PRO A 41 1.66 7.98 -11.29
CA PRO A 41 0.73 7.18 -12.11
C PRO A 41 0.74 5.67 -11.84
N ALA A 42 1.71 5.18 -11.06
CA ALA A 42 1.82 3.78 -10.65
C ALA A 42 1.57 3.59 -9.15
N ASP A 43 1.27 4.66 -8.42
CA ASP A 43 1.05 4.58 -6.98
C ASP A 43 -0.37 4.06 -6.72
N THR A 44 -0.45 3.01 -5.93
CA THR A 44 -1.70 2.39 -5.49
C THR A 44 -1.63 2.08 -4.01
N THR A 45 -2.76 2.24 -3.34
CA THR A 45 -2.92 1.87 -1.93
C THR A 45 -3.33 0.40 -1.76
N ASP A 46 -3.66 -0.31 -2.85
CA ASP A 46 -4.01 -1.73 -2.81
C ASP A 46 -2.74 -2.60 -2.91
N PRO A 47 -2.43 -3.44 -1.89
CA PRO A 47 -1.25 -4.29 -1.90
C PRO A 47 -1.29 -5.43 -2.95
N THR A 48 -2.44 -5.63 -3.61
CA THR A 48 -2.63 -6.63 -4.65
C THR A 48 -2.64 -6.06 -6.06
N GLU A 49 -2.79 -4.74 -6.20
CA GLU A 49 -2.76 -4.06 -7.48
C GLU A 49 -1.30 -3.91 -7.97
N GLN A 50 -1.08 -4.21 -9.24
CA GLN A 50 0.24 -4.13 -9.86
C GLN A 50 0.15 -3.25 -11.10
N ALA A 51 1.13 -2.37 -11.28
CA ALA A 51 1.25 -1.52 -12.44
C ALA A 51 2.02 -2.21 -13.56
N VAL A 52 1.53 -2.11 -14.80
CA VAL A 52 2.25 -2.52 -16.01
C VAL A 52 2.43 -1.32 -16.92
N SER A 53 3.65 -1.13 -17.41
CA SER A 53 3.95 -0.13 -18.43
C SER A 53 3.42 -0.55 -19.79
N VAL A 54 2.77 0.38 -20.49
CA VAL A 54 2.25 0.18 -21.84
C VAL A 54 2.67 1.31 -22.78
N PRO A 55 2.78 1.05 -24.10
CA PRO A 55 3.02 2.11 -25.07
C PRO A 55 1.91 3.16 -24.97
N PRO A 56 2.23 4.46 -24.77
CA PRO A 56 1.21 5.49 -24.62
C PRO A 56 0.45 5.69 -25.93
N GLN A 57 -0.87 5.91 -25.82
CA GLN A 57 -1.77 6.13 -26.96
C GLN A 57 -2.55 7.44 -26.78
N PRO A 58 -1.88 8.60 -26.80
CA PRO A 58 -2.49 9.87 -26.38
C PRO A 58 -3.65 10.28 -27.29
N ASP A 59 -4.75 10.72 -26.68
CA ASP A 59 -5.85 11.39 -27.35
C ASP A 59 -5.61 12.93 -27.44
N GLU A 60 -6.58 13.65 -28.03
CA GLU A 60 -6.48 15.11 -28.18
C GLU A 60 -6.38 15.85 -26.84
N GLU A 61 -6.94 15.28 -25.76
CA GLU A 61 -6.90 15.86 -24.42
C GLU A 61 -5.52 15.67 -23.77
N ALA A 62 -4.94 14.47 -23.86
CA ALA A 62 -3.58 14.19 -23.42
C ALA A 62 -2.54 15.03 -24.18
N LEU A 63 -2.71 15.20 -25.49
CA LEU A 63 -1.86 16.09 -26.29
C LEU A 63 -1.97 17.55 -25.85
N LYS A 64 -3.15 18.01 -25.44
CA LYS A 64 -3.38 19.39 -24.98
C LYS A 64 -2.80 19.66 -23.58
N VAL A 65 -2.93 18.70 -22.67
CA VAL A 65 -2.39 18.79 -21.30
C VAL A 65 -0.88 18.51 -21.28
N GLY A 66 -0.37 17.79 -22.29
CA GLY A 66 1.05 17.44 -22.42
C GLY A 66 1.46 16.26 -21.55
N THR A 67 0.50 15.54 -20.98
CA THR A 67 0.72 14.35 -20.14
C THR A 67 -0.18 13.22 -20.62
N VAL A 68 0.35 12.00 -20.60
CA VAL A 68 -0.37 10.78 -21.00
C VAL A 68 -0.10 9.70 -19.97
N ASN A 69 -1.12 8.91 -19.68
CA ASN A 69 -0.94 7.73 -18.84
C ASN A 69 -0.23 6.62 -19.62
N ALA A 70 0.88 6.11 -19.08
CA ALA A 70 1.65 5.00 -19.66
C ALA A 70 1.60 3.75 -18.78
N VAL A 71 0.73 3.74 -17.76
CA VAL A 71 0.60 2.68 -16.78
C VAL A 71 -0.85 2.20 -16.76
N GLN A 72 -1.04 0.90 -16.73
CA GLN A 72 -2.35 0.27 -16.56
C GLN A 72 -2.28 -0.80 -15.47
N PRO A 73 -3.39 -1.15 -14.82
CA PRO A 73 -3.44 -2.28 -13.92
C PRO A 73 -3.08 -3.58 -14.65
N ALA A 74 -2.22 -4.37 -14.03
CA ALA A 74 -1.93 -5.74 -14.42
C ALA A 74 -3.22 -6.57 -14.30
N PRO A 75 -3.36 -7.66 -15.08
CA PRO A 75 -4.39 -8.65 -14.79
C PRO A 75 -4.25 -9.13 -13.35
N GLU A 76 -5.39 -9.17 -12.63
CA GLU A 76 -5.45 -9.57 -11.22
C GLU A 76 -4.66 -10.87 -11.00
N GLN A 77 -3.60 -10.76 -10.22
CA GLN A 77 -2.89 -11.95 -9.75
C GLN A 77 -3.75 -12.64 -8.68
N PRO A 78 -3.75 -13.98 -8.63
CA PRO A 78 -4.40 -14.68 -7.53
C PRO A 78 -3.84 -14.14 -6.21
N LYS A 79 -4.73 -13.70 -5.32
CA LYS A 79 -4.35 -13.18 -4.00
C LYS A 79 -3.32 -14.12 -3.38
N PRO A 80 -2.20 -13.61 -2.85
CA PRO A 80 -1.15 -14.44 -2.29
C PRO A 80 -1.80 -15.39 -1.29
N SER A 81 -1.61 -16.71 -1.50
CA SER A 81 -2.25 -17.70 -0.65
C SER A 81 -1.88 -17.40 0.79
N THR A 82 -2.87 -17.27 1.66
CA THR A 82 -2.64 -17.27 3.11
C THR A 82 -1.75 -18.47 3.43
N ARG A 83 -0.70 -18.24 4.24
CA ARG A 83 0.36 -19.18 4.66
C ARG A 83 0.01 -20.66 4.44
N SER A 84 0.92 -21.39 3.79
CA SER A 84 0.75 -22.82 3.52
C SER A 84 0.32 -23.56 4.79
N LYS A 85 -0.64 -24.49 4.64
CA LYS A 85 -1.06 -25.42 5.72
C LYS A 85 0.03 -26.45 6.08
N ALA A 86 1.26 -26.26 5.58
CA ALA A 86 2.38 -27.09 5.94
C ALA A 86 2.68 -26.91 7.43
N LYS A 87 3.25 -27.94 8.06
CA LYS A 87 3.73 -27.81 9.44
C LYS A 87 4.67 -26.62 9.52
N ALA A 88 4.40 -25.70 10.45
CA ALA A 88 5.26 -24.55 10.67
C ALA A 88 6.68 -25.01 11.01
N ARG A 89 7.68 -24.31 10.49
CA ARG A 89 9.08 -24.59 10.80
C ARG A 89 9.36 -24.09 12.21
N THR A 90 9.74 -25.00 13.10
CA THR A 90 10.05 -24.69 14.49
C THR A 90 11.51 -25.00 14.79
N GLU A 91 12.14 -24.13 15.55
CA GLU A 91 13.48 -24.29 16.11
C GLU A 91 13.36 -24.50 17.62
N GLU A 92 13.99 -25.55 18.15
CA GLU A 92 14.04 -25.82 19.59
C GLU A 92 15.47 -25.61 20.09
N TYR A 93 15.65 -24.76 21.11
CA TYR A 93 16.95 -24.52 21.73
C TYR A 93 16.82 -24.32 23.25
N GLU A 94 17.87 -24.68 23.97
CA GLU A 94 17.95 -24.47 25.41
C GLU A 94 18.38 -23.03 25.72
N ALA A 95 17.68 -22.40 26.66
CA ALA A 95 18.01 -21.07 27.16
C ALA A 95 17.98 -21.07 28.69
N THR A 96 18.97 -20.43 29.31
CA THR A 96 19.00 -20.24 30.75
C THR A 96 18.17 -19.01 31.13
N LYS A 97 17.18 -19.19 32.00
CA LYS A 97 16.40 -18.12 32.61
C LYS A 97 17.27 -17.29 33.57
N PRO A 98 16.84 -16.06 33.94
CA PRO A 98 17.54 -15.25 34.93
C PRO A 98 17.64 -15.87 36.33
N ASP A 99 16.77 -16.82 36.65
CA ASP A 99 16.77 -17.59 37.90
C ASP A 99 17.77 -18.78 37.89
N GLY A 100 18.44 -19.03 36.76
CA GLY A 100 19.39 -20.11 36.56
C GLY A 100 18.77 -21.42 36.05
N GLU A 101 17.46 -21.51 35.89
CA GLU A 101 16.78 -22.67 35.33
C GLU A 101 16.99 -22.75 33.80
N VAL A 102 17.29 -23.93 33.26
CA VAL A 102 17.39 -24.14 31.82
C VAL A 102 16.02 -24.52 31.28
N VAL A 103 15.50 -23.76 30.32
CA VAL A 103 14.23 -24.04 29.66
C VAL A 103 14.41 -24.26 28.17
N THR A 104 13.55 -25.11 27.61
CA THR A 104 13.52 -25.37 26.17
C THR A 104 12.60 -24.35 25.52
N VAL A 105 13.15 -23.54 24.64
CA VAL A 105 12.44 -22.52 23.88
C VAL A 105 12.13 -23.07 22.49
N ILE A 106 10.85 -23.08 22.14
CA ILE A 106 10.37 -23.41 20.80
C ILE A 106 10.05 -22.11 20.08
N ARG A 107 10.79 -21.79 19.03
CA ARG A 107 10.57 -20.64 18.17
C ARG A 107 9.96 -21.09 16.85
N ASN A 108 8.80 -20.58 16.50
CA ASN A 108 8.23 -20.76 15.17
C ASN A 108 8.86 -19.74 14.23
N ILE A 109 9.64 -20.21 13.26
CA ILE A 109 10.38 -19.37 12.31
C ILE A 109 9.43 -18.66 11.35
N ASP A 110 8.27 -19.26 11.09
CA ASP A 110 7.31 -18.69 10.19
C ASP A 110 6.51 -17.57 10.90
N THR A 111 5.96 -17.83 12.08
CA THR A 111 5.13 -16.83 12.80
C THR A 111 5.93 -15.83 13.63
N GLY A 112 7.17 -16.16 14.02
CA GLY A 112 7.91 -15.41 15.03
C GLY A 112 7.42 -15.64 16.46
N GLU A 113 6.44 -16.52 16.66
CA GLU A 113 5.95 -16.87 18.00
C GLU A 113 6.96 -17.73 18.74
N THR A 114 7.16 -17.41 20.02
CA THR A 114 8.02 -18.17 20.93
C THR A 114 7.18 -18.78 22.04
N LYS A 115 7.40 -20.07 22.31
CA LYS A 115 6.78 -20.80 23.43
C LYS A 115 7.87 -21.43 24.27
N ILE A 116 7.70 -21.36 25.58
CA ILE A 116 8.57 -22.05 26.53
C ILE A 116 7.92 -23.40 26.81
N LYS A 117 8.66 -24.48 26.62
CA LYS A 117 8.27 -25.82 27.00
C LYS A 117 8.76 -26.01 28.44
N GLU A 118 7.81 -26.01 29.39
CA GLU A 118 8.05 -26.33 30.80
C GLU A 118 8.50 -27.78 30.98
#